data_AF-A0A562T7V9-F1
#
_entry.id   AF-A0A562T7V9-F1
#
_cell.length_a   1.000
_cell.length_b   1.000
_cell.length_c   1.000
_cell.angle_alpha   90.00
_cell.angle_beta   90.00
_cell.angle_gamma   90.00
#
_symmetry.space_group_name_H-M   'P 1'
#
loop_
_entity.id
_entity.type
_entity.pdbx_description
1 polymer ?
#
loop_
_entity_poly.entity_id
_entity_poly.type
_entity_poly.pdbx_seq_one_letter_code
_entity_poly.pdbx_strand_id
1 'polypeptide(L)'
;QALATGENLEIEVAFWRTSTAGQQEHYFTVKYTDAVLVEGKHLLPDVNDDKNASRGDLDQWFFSYRKAEWTHEKAGTSGSDDWRAPVTS
;
A
#
# COMPACT_ATOMS: atom_id res chain seq x y z
N GLN A 1 1.79 -0.79 17.87
CA GLN A 1 1.94 0.49 18.59
C GLN A 1 1.28 1.63 17.81
N ALA A 2 1.69 1.91 16.58
CA ALA A 2 1.12 2.97 15.73
C ALA A 2 -0.42 3.02 15.68
N LEU A 3 -1.09 1.87 15.49
CA LEU A 3 -2.56 1.79 15.53
C LEU A 3 -3.15 2.22 16.88
N ALA A 4 -2.53 1.82 18.00
CA ALA A 4 -3.03 2.10 19.34
C ALA A 4 -2.79 3.55 19.77
N THR A 5 -1.82 4.24 19.16
CA THR A 5 -1.43 5.61 19.52
C THR A 5 -1.91 6.65 18.52
N GLY A 6 -2.47 6.24 17.37
CA GLY A 6 -2.82 7.16 16.29
C GLY A 6 -1.57 7.85 15.71
N GLU A 7 -0.47 7.12 15.59
CA GLU A 7 0.78 7.65 15.05
C GLU A 7 0.63 8.04 13.57
N ASN A 8 1.18 9.20 13.21
CA ASN A 8 1.27 9.62 11.81
C ASN A 8 2.44 8.92 11.12
N LEU A 9 2.19 8.39 9.93
CA LEU A 9 3.12 7.61 9.13
C LEU A 9 3.27 8.21 7.73
N GLU A 10 4.49 8.11 7.19
CA GLU A 10 4.74 8.23 5.76
C GLU A 10 4.84 6.81 5.19
N ILE A 11 3.98 6.48 4.22
CA ILE A 11 3.91 5.14 3.65
C ILE A 11 4.27 5.23 2.17
N GLU A 12 5.23 4.41 1.73
CA GLU A 12 5.58 4.25 0.31
C GLU A 12 5.36 2.80 -0.12
N VAL A 13 4.59 2.62 -1.19
CA VAL A 13 4.33 1.32 -1.82
C VAL A 13 4.99 1.30 -3.19
N ALA A 14 6.00 0.44 -3.32
CA ALA A 14 6.72 0.22 -4.57
C ALA A 14 6.20 -1.03 -5.29
N PHE A 15 5.67 -0.87 -6.51
CA PHE A 15 5.16 -1.96 -7.33
C PHE A 15 6.22 -2.44 -8.31
N TRP A 16 6.51 -3.73 -8.25
CA TRP A 16 7.50 -4.39 -9.10
C TRP A 16 6.83 -5.29 -10.14
N ARG A 17 7.45 -5.41 -11.30
CA ARG A 17 7.06 -6.37 -12.35
C ARG A 17 8.29 -6.92 -13.06
N THR A 18 8.13 -8.05 -13.74
CA THR A 18 9.15 -8.56 -14.66
C THR A 18 9.10 -7.77 -15.97
N SER A 19 10.22 -7.16 -16.36
CA SER A 19 10.36 -6.43 -17.64
C SER A 19 10.42 -7.39 -18.83
N THR A 20 10.37 -6.84 -20.05
CA THR A 20 10.58 -7.60 -21.29
C THR A 20 11.98 -8.21 -21.38
N ALA A 21 12.95 -7.67 -20.64
CA ALA A 21 14.31 -8.21 -20.51
C ALA A 21 14.43 -9.28 -19.42
N GLY A 22 13.32 -9.69 -18.77
CA GLY A 22 13.32 -10.71 -17.72
C GLY A 22 13.82 -10.22 -16.36
N GLN A 23 14.03 -8.91 -16.18
CA GLN A 23 14.53 -8.34 -14.92
C GLN A 23 13.40 -7.73 -14.10
N GLN A 24 13.49 -7.81 -12.76
CA GLN A 24 12.56 -7.09 -11.89
C GLN A 24 12.77 -5.59 -12.04
N GLU A 25 11.70 -4.86 -12.34
CA GLU A 25 11.71 -3.40 -12.41
C GLU A 25 10.63 -2.79 -11.53
N HIS A 26 11.00 -1.76 -10.79
CA HIS A 26 10.07 -0.86 -10.11
C HIS A 26 9.42 0.03 -11.17
N TYR A 27 8.10 -0.06 -11.32
CA TYR A 27 7.39 0.64 -12.39
C TYR A 27 6.36 1.65 -11.90
N PHE A 28 5.94 1.55 -10.64
CA PHE A 28 4.90 2.41 -10.08
C PHE A 28 5.08 2.58 -8.58
N THR A 29 4.92 3.82 -8.11
CA THR A 29 5.04 4.20 -6.71
C THR A 29 3.73 4.82 -6.25
N VAL A 30 3.28 4.46 -5.04
CA VAL A 30 2.24 5.21 -4.33
C VAL A 30 2.79 5.69 -3.00
N LYS A 31 2.70 7.00 -2.74
CA LYS A 31 3.11 7.61 -1.47
C LYS A 31 1.89 8.16 -0.75
N TYR A 32 1.81 7.89 0.54
CA TYR A 32 0.78 8.41 1.43
C TYR A 32 1.44 9.22 2.54
N THR A 33 0.94 10.44 2.74
CA THR A 33 1.44 11.38 3.74
C THR A 33 0.41 11.62 4.83
N ASP A 34 0.89 11.79 6.07
CA ASP A 34 0.08 11.84 7.28
C ASP A 34 -0.94 10.66 7.33
N ALA A 35 -0.44 9.45 7.10
CA ALA A 35 -1.25 8.24 7.17
C ALA A 35 -1.42 7.77 8.61
N VAL A 36 -2.61 7.30 8.96
CA VAL A 36 -2.92 6.77 10.30
C VAL A 36 -3.61 5.41 10.14
N LEU A 37 -3.09 4.39 10.81
CA LEU A 37 -3.71 3.07 10.83
C LEU A 37 -5.10 3.14 11.48
N VAL A 38 -6.08 2.51 10.86
CA VAL A 38 -7.47 2.46 11.34
C VAL A 38 -7.88 1.06 11.80
N GLU A 39 -7.30 0.02 11.22
CA GLU A 39 -7.62 -1.37 11.55
C GLU A 39 -6.44 -2.29 11.20
N GLY A 40 -6.30 -3.39 11.96
CA GLY A 40 -5.39 -4.49 11.65
C GLY A 40 -6.08 -5.83 11.86
N LYS A 41 -5.95 -6.75 10.91
CA LYS A 41 -6.48 -8.12 10.97
C LYS A 41 -5.35 -9.11 10.81
N HIS A 42 -5.21 -10.00 11.78
CA HIS A 42 -4.37 -11.17 11.66
C HIS A 42 -5.22 -12.36 11.20
N LEU A 43 -4.91 -12.92 10.04
CA LEU A 43 -5.66 -13.97 9.38
C LEU A 43 -4.82 -15.24 9.33
N LEU A 44 -5.24 -16.22 10.11
CA LEU A 44 -4.68 -17.56 10.09
C LEU A 44 -5.52 -18.44 9.15
N PRO A 45 -4.89 -19.10 8.15
CA PRO A 45 -5.61 -20.06 7.34
C PRO A 45 -6.09 -21.25 8.19
N ASP A 46 -7.23 -21.84 7.82
CA ASP A 46 -7.69 -23.09 8.45
C ASP A 46 -6.72 -24.21 8.08
N VAL A 47 -6.09 -24.79 9.11
CA VAL A 47 -5.07 -25.84 9.00
C VAL A 47 -5.64 -27.20 8.60
N ASN A 48 -6.96 -27.38 8.64
CA ASN A 48 -7.63 -28.63 8.25
C ASN A 48 -8.08 -28.63 6.78
N ASP A 49 -8.00 -27.50 6.07
CA ASP A 49 -8.32 -27.43 4.64
C ASP A 49 -7.03 -27.51 3.81
N ASP A 50 -6.85 -28.61 3.08
CA ASP A 50 -5.70 -28.85 2.21
C ASP A 50 -5.50 -27.74 1.16
N LYS A 51 -6.56 -27.01 0.78
CA LYS A 51 -6.43 -25.85 -0.13
C LYS A 51 -5.60 -24.71 0.46
N ASN A 52 -5.41 -24.70 1.78
CA ASN A 52 -4.60 -23.72 2.48
C ASN A 52 -3.17 -24.17 2.72
N ALA A 53 -2.76 -25.38 2.30
CA ALA A 53 -1.43 -25.93 2.62
C ALA A 53 -0.25 -25.07 2.15
N SER A 54 -0.44 -24.24 1.11
CA SER A 54 0.58 -23.31 0.61
C SER A 54 0.48 -21.89 1.18
N ARG A 55 -0.53 -21.62 2.02
CA ARG A 55 -0.75 -20.29 2.62
C ARG A 55 -0.04 -20.22 3.96
N GLY A 56 0.66 -19.10 4.20
CA GLY A 56 1.11 -18.71 5.52
C GLY A 56 0.13 -17.75 6.20
N ASP A 57 0.52 -17.28 7.37
CA ASP A 57 -0.18 -16.23 8.11
C ASP A 57 -0.24 -14.94 7.26
N LEU A 58 -1.34 -14.22 7.37
CA LEU A 58 -1.56 -12.98 6.62
C LEU A 58 -1.99 -11.86 7.56
N ASP A 59 -1.28 -10.74 7.50
CA ASP A 59 -1.70 -9.50 8.15
C ASP A 59 -2.29 -8.53 7.14
N GLN A 60 -3.48 -8.03 7.43
CA GLN A 60 -4.14 -6.96 6.67
C GLN A 60 -4.21 -5.70 7.51
N TRP A 61 -3.59 -4.63 7.04
CA TRP A 61 -3.61 -3.33 7.69
C TRP A 61 -4.37 -2.33 6.84
N PHE A 62 -5.19 -1.52 7.50
CA PHE A 62 -5.98 -0.46 6.89
C PHE A 62 -5.50 0.87 7.46
N PHE A 63 -5.44 1.90 6.63
CA PHE A 63 -5.11 3.26 7.05
C PHE A 63 -5.94 4.28 6.28
N SER A 64 -6.18 5.41 6.92
CA SER A 64 -6.56 6.65 6.25
C SER A 64 -5.31 7.46 5.95
N TYR A 65 -5.39 8.39 5.00
CA TYR A 65 -4.29 9.28 4.64
C TYR A 65 -4.82 10.69 4.37
N ARG A 66 -3.94 11.69 4.44
CA ARG A 66 -4.29 13.06 4.07
C ARG A 66 -4.03 13.35 2.59
N LYS A 67 -2.90 12.88 2.08
CA LYS A 67 -2.44 13.08 0.71
C LYS A 67 -1.98 11.76 0.13
N ALA A 68 -2.30 11.53 -1.13
CA ALA A 68 -1.79 10.41 -1.91
C ALA A 68 -1.13 10.92 -3.19
N GLU A 69 -0.02 10.31 -3.56
CA GLU A 69 0.73 10.60 -4.79
C GLU A 69 0.98 9.30 -5.54
N TRP A 70 0.62 9.26 -6.81
CA TRP A 70 0.82 8.14 -7.71
C TRP A 70 1.82 8.54 -8.79
N THR A 71 2.86 7.73 -8.98
CA THR A 71 3.89 7.97 -10.00
C THR A 71 4.11 6.70 -10.81
N HIS A 72 3.92 6.77 -12.13
CA HIS A 72 4.32 5.69 -13.03
C HIS A 72 5.75 5.94 -13.50
N GLU A 73 6.73 5.36 -12.80
CA GLU A 73 8.18 5.57 -13.01
C GLU A 73 8.63 5.33 -14.46
N LYS A 74 8.05 4.34 -15.14
CA LYS A 74 8.42 4.04 -16.55
C LYS A 74 7.72 4.91 -17.60
N ALA A 75 6.54 5.44 -17.31
CA ALA A 75 5.75 6.23 -18.25
C ALA A 75 5.91 7.74 -18.00
N GLY A 76 6.47 8.12 -16.85
CA GLY A 76 6.70 9.52 -16.45
C GLY A 76 5.43 10.28 -16.05
N THR A 77 4.28 9.61 -15.98
CA THR A 77 3.01 10.22 -15.56
C THR A 77 2.88 10.19 -14.04
N SER A 78 2.23 11.22 -13.49
CA SER A 78 1.90 11.29 -12.08
C SER A 78 0.53 11.90 -11.85
N GLY A 79 -0.01 11.63 -10.67
CA GLY A 79 -1.23 12.24 -10.16
C GLY A 79 -1.13 12.37 -8.64
N SER A 80 -1.90 13.28 -8.07
CA SER A 80 -1.96 13.45 -6.62
C SER A 80 -3.34 13.92 -6.19
N ASP A 81 -3.67 13.62 -4.95
CA ASP A 81 -4.85 14.12 -4.25
C ASP A 81 -4.43 14.55 -2.84
N ASP A 82 -4.96 15.67 -2.36
CA ASP A 82 -4.69 16.20 -1.03
C ASP A 82 -5.95 16.84 -0.46
N TRP A 83 -6.45 16.32 0.66
CA TRP A 83 -7.61 16.90 1.35
C TRP A 83 -7.39 18.34 1.84
N ARG A 84 -6.15 18.79 1.99
CA ARG A 84 -5.85 20.19 2.32
C ARG A 84 -5.83 21.11 1.10
N ALA A 85 -5.81 20.57 -0.12
CA ALA A 85 -5.81 21.32 -1.36
C ALA A 85 -6.73 20.65 -2.41
N PRO A 86 -8.05 20.56 -2.12
CA PRO A 86 -8.99 19.91 -3.03
C PRO A 86 -9.04 20.64 -4.37
N VAL A 87 -9.08 19.88 -5.46
CA VAL A 87 -9.22 20.43 -6.82
C VAL A 87 -10.65 20.96 -6.98
N THR A 88 -10.81 22.28 -7.04
CA THR A 88 -12.08 22.93 -7.39
C THR A 88 -12.20 23.06 -8.91
N SER A 89 -13.29 22.55 -9.47
CA SER A 89 -13.67 22.65 -10.89
C SER A 89 -13.99 24.06 -11.35
#